data_AF-A0A814GFC0-F1
#
_entry.id   AF-A0A814GFC0-F1
#
_cell.length_a   1.000
_cell.length_b   1.000
_cell.length_c   1.000
_cell.angle_alpha   90.00
_cell.angle_beta   90.00
_cell.angle_gamma   90.00
#
_symmetry.space_group_name_H-M   'P 1'
#
loop_
_entity.id
_entity.type
_entity.pdbx_description
1 polymer ?
#
loop_
_entity_poly.entity_id
_entity_poly.type
_entity_poly.pdbx_seq_one_letter_code
_entity_poly.pdbx_strand_id
1 'polypeptide(L)'
;MVVSVGVITLIFFYEQPHPPSGSECLVIQSDQNGCYLIPYLAVVEVVINNEASGEHPFHLHGHNFWIVATSDYPEAETLYAGDYIQRDTVSVPAGGWAKIIFVADNPGAWFMHCHIEWHMSDGLAIALIVAPDQLLKNGFTISQSGQKQCEALQRFNTTYDPAIPSS
;
A
#
# COMPACT_ATOMS: atom_id res chain seq x y z
N MET A 1 -1.47 0.08 -13.76
CA MET A 1 -1.04 1.44 -13.35
C MET A 1 0.40 1.37 -12.89
N VAL A 2 1.25 2.33 -13.27
CA VAL A 2 2.66 2.41 -12.82
C VAL A 2 2.79 3.55 -11.82
N VAL A 3 3.46 3.30 -10.71
CA VAL A 3 3.71 4.23 -9.62
C VAL A 3 5.17 4.17 -9.25
N SER A 4 5.85 5.31 -9.17
CA SER A 4 7.25 5.38 -8.73
C SER A 4 7.32 6.05 -7.36
N VAL A 5 8.03 5.41 -6.43
CA VAL A 5 8.24 5.89 -5.05
C VAL A 5 9.73 5.80 -4.77
N GLY A 6 10.44 6.92 -4.93
CA GLY A 6 11.91 6.93 -4.91
C GLY A 6 12.49 6.07 -6.04
N VAL A 7 13.30 5.08 -5.67
CA VAL A 7 13.98 4.12 -6.57
C VAL A 7 13.19 2.81 -6.76
N ILE A 8 11.95 2.77 -6.30
CA ILE A 8 11.07 1.61 -6.43
C ILE A 8 9.94 1.94 -7.38
N THR A 9 9.68 1.03 -8.32
CA THR A 9 8.56 1.13 -9.25
C THR A 9 7.54 0.03 -8.97
N LEU A 10 6.32 0.43 -8.61
CA LEU A 10 5.17 -0.43 -8.36
C LEU A 10 4.27 -0.47 -9.61
N ILE A 11 3.99 -1.68 -10.10
CA ILE A 11 3.09 -1.89 -11.24
C ILE A 11 1.87 -2.68 -10.75
N PHE A 12 0.71 -2.02 -10.79
CA PHE A 12 -0.56 -2.60 -10.38
C PHE A 12 -1.32 -3.14 -11.59
N PHE A 13 -1.67 -4.41 -11.54
CA PHE A 13 -2.66 -5.05 -12.40
C PHE A 13 -3.85 -5.45 -11.53
N TYR A 14 -5.06 -5.36 -12.07
CA TYR A 14 -6.21 -5.91 -11.39
C TYR A 14 -7.20 -6.46 -12.38
N GLU A 15 -7.92 -7.50 -11.95
CA GLU A 15 -9.05 -8.06 -12.66
C GLU A 15 -10.28 -7.87 -11.76
N GLN A 16 -11.31 -7.20 -12.30
CA GLN A 16 -12.58 -7.04 -11.58
C GLN A 16 -13.45 -8.26 -11.87
N PRO A 17 -14.06 -8.92 -10.86
CA PRO A 17 -15.26 -9.69 -11.14
C PRO A 17 -16.30 -8.69 -11.67
N HIS A 18 -16.82 -8.95 -12.86
CA HIS A 18 -17.73 -8.10 -13.66
C HIS A 18 -18.46 -6.99 -12.86
N PRO A 19 -18.24 -5.68 -13.14
CA PRO A 19 -18.94 -4.62 -12.44
C PRO A 19 -20.45 -4.74 -12.69
N PRO A 20 -21.32 -4.49 -11.69
CA PRO A 20 -22.74 -4.33 -11.97
C PRO A 20 -22.91 -3.18 -12.95
N SER A 21 -23.71 -3.41 -14.00
CA SER A 21 -24.04 -2.43 -15.03
C SER A 21 -24.40 -1.09 -14.39
N GLY A 22 -23.58 -0.06 -14.62
CA GLY A 22 -23.85 1.32 -14.18
C GLY A 22 -22.96 1.91 -13.07
N SER A 23 -21.98 1.18 -12.52
CA SER A 23 -20.97 1.78 -11.63
C SER A 23 -19.63 1.97 -12.34
N GLU A 24 -19.34 3.20 -12.77
CA GLU A 24 -17.98 3.62 -13.10
C GLU A 24 -17.13 3.67 -11.81
N CYS A 25 -16.57 2.53 -11.40
CA CYS A 25 -15.43 2.50 -10.49
C CYS A 25 -14.24 1.88 -11.22
N LEU A 26 -13.82 2.56 -12.29
CA LEU A 26 -12.55 2.29 -12.97
C LEU A 26 -11.66 3.52 -12.83
N VAL A 27 -11.04 3.72 -11.67
CA VAL A 27 -9.71 4.36 -11.61
C VAL A 27 -9.04 3.95 -10.30
N ILE A 28 -7.83 3.37 -10.37
CA ILE A 28 -6.88 3.57 -9.28
C ILE A 28 -6.46 5.03 -9.39
N GLN A 29 -7.24 5.93 -8.81
CA GLN A 29 -6.94 7.36 -8.86
C GLN A 29 -5.87 7.63 -7.81
N SER A 30 -4.66 7.98 -8.27
CA SER A 30 -3.67 8.62 -7.41
C SER A 30 -4.25 9.97 -6.99
N ASP A 31 -4.39 10.23 -5.70
CA ASP A 31 -4.23 11.62 -5.29
C ASP A 31 -2.74 11.99 -5.47
N GLN A 32 -2.41 13.27 -5.58
CA GLN A 32 -1.01 13.70 -5.77
C GLN A 32 -0.12 13.40 -4.54
N ASN A 33 -0.64 12.67 -3.54
CA ASN A 33 -0.01 12.36 -2.26
C ASN A 33 0.27 10.85 -2.09
N GLY A 34 0.11 10.03 -3.14
CA GLY A 34 0.41 8.60 -3.09
C GLY A 34 -0.70 7.74 -2.47
N CYS A 35 -1.95 8.21 -2.47
CA CYS A 35 -3.12 7.39 -2.12
C CYS A 35 -3.79 6.80 -3.36
N TYR A 36 -4.17 5.53 -3.30
CA TYR A 36 -4.70 4.76 -4.44
C TYR A 36 -6.01 4.07 -4.10
N LEU A 37 -7.08 4.41 -4.82
CA LEU A 37 -8.40 3.81 -4.64
C LEU A 37 -8.47 2.39 -5.23
N ILE A 38 -8.97 1.43 -4.45
CA ILE A 38 -9.13 0.03 -4.87
C ILE A 38 -10.59 -0.42 -4.64
N PRO A 39 -11.28 -0.94 -5.67
CA PRO A 39 -12.63 -1.48 -5.52
C PRO A 39 -12.70 -2.71 -4.61
N TYR A 40 -13.87 -2.92 -4.00
CA TYR A 40 -14.13 -4.09 -3.16
C TYR A 40 -14.00 -5.40 -3.96
N LEU A 41 -13.33 -6.40 -3.39
CA LEU A 41 -13.08 -7.72 -3.99
C LEU A 41 -12.27 -7.72 -5.29
N ALA A 42 -11.59 -6.61 -5.61
CA ALA A 42 -10.61 -6.61 -6.68
C ALA A 42 -9.47 -7.59 -6.35
N VAL A 43 -9.09 -8.43 -7.31
CA VAL A 43 -7.84 -9.20 -7.23
C VAL A 43 -6.73 -8.30 -7.76
N VAL A 44 -5.78 -7.94 -6.90
CA VAL A 44 -4.73 -6.96 -7.20
C VAL A 44 -3.39 -7.69 -7.27
N GLU A 45 -2.74 -7.63 -8.43
CA GLU A 45 -1.34 -8.03 -8.61
C GLU A 45 -0.47 -6.77 -8.53
N VAL A 46 0.61 -6.85 -7.75
CA VAL A 46 1.60 -5.78 -7.63
C VAL A 46 2.96 -6.36 -7.98
N VAL A 47 3.63 -5.75 -8.96
CA VAL A 47 5.04 -5.98 -9.25
C VAL A 47 5.84 -4.85 -8.62
N ILE A 48 6.74 -5.21 -7.71
CA ILE A 48 7.64 -4.30 -6.99
C ILE A 48 9.02 -4.44 -7.63
N ASN A 49 9.45 -3.43 -8.38
CA ASN A 49 10.79 -3.39 -8.99
C ASN A 49 11.71 -2.57 -8.10
N ASN A 50 12.84 -3.15 -7.72
CA ASN A 50 13.84 -2.50 -6.88
C ASN A 50 15.05 -2.10 -7.73
N GLU A 51 15.11 -0.82 -8.10
CA GLU A 51 16.21 -0.26 -8.90
C GLU A 51 17.40 0.18 -8.01
N ALA A 52 17.31 -0.05 -6.70
CA ALA A 52 18.36 0.27 -5.74
C ALA A 52 19.43 -0.82 -5.62
N SER A 53 20.58 -0.46 -5.05
CA SER A 53 21.68 -1.37 -4.74
C SER A 53 21.51 -2.16 -3.42
N GLY A 54 20.41 -1.95 -2.68
CA GLY A 54 20.10 -2.62 -1.42
C GLY A 54 18.77 -3.36 -1.44
N GLU A 55 18.59 -4.34 -0.57
CA GLU A 55 17.32 -5.04 -0.37
C GLU A 55 16.27 -4.14 0.30
N HIS A 56 15.02 -4.24 -0.14
CA HIS A 56 13.88 -3.53 0.46
C HIS A 56 12.78 -4.52 0.87
N PRO A 57 12.52 -4.73 2.18
CA PRO A 57 11.39 -5.52 2.63
C PRO A 57 10.09 -4.70 2.57
N PHE A 58 9.19 -5.04 1.67
CA PHE A 58 7.89 -4.38 1.54
C PHE A 58 6.82 -5.08 2.35
N HIS A 59 6.13 -4.31 3.19
CA HIS A 59 5.01 -4.75 4.02
C HIS A 59 3.70 -4.12 3.53
N LEU A 60 2.60 -4.87 3.58
CA LEU A 60 1.25 -4.40 3.27
C LEU A 60 0.34 -4.57 4.49
N HIS A 61 -0.24 -3.47 4.95
CA HIS A 61 -1.20 -3.49 6.04
C HIS A 61 -2.54 -4.09 5.59
N GLY A 62 -3.26 -4.69 6.54
CA GLY A 62 -4.64 -5.15 6.36
C GLY A 62 -4.81 -6.39 5.49
N HIS A 63 -3.75 -6.92 4.87
CA HIS A 63 -3.81 -8.06 3.95
C HIS A 63 -2.60 -8.98 4.13
N ASN A 64 -2.83 -10.28 4.00
CA ASN A 64 -1.79 -11.20 3.56
C ASN A 64 -1.84 -11.26 2.03
N PHE A 65 -0.69 -11.45 1.40
CA PHE A 65 -0.57 -11.59 -0.05
C PHE A 65 0.15 -12.88 -0.41
N TRP A 66 -0.21 -13.46 -1.55
CA TRP A 66 0.55 -14.53 -2.16
C TRP A 66 1.78 -13.95 -2.84
N ILE A 67 2.93 -14.56 -2.61
CA ILE A 67 4.15 -14.23 -3.35
C ILE A 67 4.22 -15.17 -4.54
N VAL A 68 3.99 -14.59 -5.71
CA VAL A 68 3.96 -15.32 -6.97
C VAL A 68 5.35 -15.68 -7.43
N ALA A 69 6.26 -14.70 -7.37
CA ALA A 69 7.65 -14.86 -7.77
C ALA A 69 8.51 -13.73 -7.20
N THR A 70 9.80 -14.02 -7.08
CA THR A 70 10.86 -13.06 -6.78
C THR A 70 12.05 -13.36 -7.66
N SER A 71 12.77 -12.34 -8.09
CA SER A 71 14.01 -12.51 -8.84
C SER A 71 15.00 -11.44 -8.46
N ASP A 72 16.27 -11.80 -8.41
CA ASP A 72 17.43 -10.91 -8.36
C ASP A 72 17.85 -10.43 -9.76
N TYR A 73 17.35 -11.07 -10.82
CA TYR A 73 17.54 -10.67 -12.21
C TYR A 73 16.31 -9.93 -12.74
N PRO A 74 16.45 -8.68 -13.21
CA PRO A 74 15.33 -7.87 -13.69
C PRO A 74 14.64 -8.45 -14.92
N GLU A 75 15.36 -9.20 -15.77
CA GLU A 75 14.81 -9.81 -16.97
C GLU A 75 14.19 -11.20 -16.76
N ALA A 76 14.20 -11.74 -15.54
CA ALA A 76 13.68 -13.07 -15.28
C ALA A 76 12.17 -13.16 -15.56
N GLU A 77 11.76 -14.19 -16.28
CA GLU A 77 10.35 -14.48 -16.49
C GLU A 77 9.70 -15.06 -15.22
N THR A 78 8.41 -14.76 -15.03
CA THR A 78 7.63 -15.33 -13.93
C THR A 78 7.24 -16.78 -14.25
N LEU A 79 7.74 -17.75 -13.49
CA LEU A 79 7.21 -19.12 -13.51
C LEU A 79 6.13 -19.27 -12.43
N TYR A 80 4.87 -19.37 -12.86
CA TYR A 80 3.73 -19.62 -11.98
C TYR A 80 3.71 -21.11 -11.57
N ALA A 81 4.16 -21.43 -10.36
CA ALA A 81 4.26 -22.81 -9.87
C ALA A 81 3.04 -23.30 -9.07
N GLY A 82 2.02 -22.46 -8.86
CA GLY A 82 0.74 -22.84 -8.22
C GLY A 82 0.74 -22.91 -6.70
N ASP A 83 1.88 -23.21 -6.07
CA ASP A 83 2.02 -23.27 -4.60
C ASP A 83 2.71 -22.01 -4.04
N TYR A 84 1.97 -20.91 -3.95
CA TYR A 84 2.48 -19.64 -3.43
C TYR A 84 2.36 -19.55 -1.92
N ILE A 85 3.43 -19.07 -1.28
CA ILE A 85 3.43 -18.74 0.15
C ILE A 85 2.64 -17.45 0.36
N GLN A 86 1.77 -17.43 1.37
CA GLN A 86 1.13 -16.21 1.85
C GLN A 86 1.89 -15.61 3.03
N ARG A 87 2.15 -14.30 2.98
CA ARG A 87 2.66 -13.50 4.10
C ARG A 87 2.29 -12.03 3.90
N ASP A 88 2.62 -11.19 4.87
CA ASP A 88 2.36 -9.74 4.84
C ASP A 88 3.58 -8.91 4.42
N THR A 89 4.75 -9.55 4.26
CA THR A 89 6.02 -8.87 3.99
C THR A 89 6.89 -9.67 3.02
N VAL A 90 7.45 -9.02 2.00
CA VAL A 90 8.35 -9.63 1.02
C VAL A 90 9.65 -8.84 0.89
N SER A 91 10.79 -9.51 1.03
CA SER A 91 12.10 -8.96 0.68
C SER A 91 12.24 -8.87 -0.84
N VAL A 92 12.52 -7.67 -1.33
CA VAL A 92 12.81 -7.41 -2.75
C VAL A 92 14.32 -7.22 -2.90
N PRO A 93 15.03 -8.13 -3.58
CA PRO A 93 16.50 -8.06 -3.70
C PRO A 93 16.95 -6.82 -4.48
N ALA A 94 18.20 -6.42 -4.26
CA ALA A 94 18.82 -5.30 -4.99
C ALA A 94 18.84 -5.56 -6.50
N GLY A 95 18.42 -4.58 -7.30
CA GLY A 95 18.31 -4.70 -8.77
C GLY A 95 17.24 -5.69 -9.26
N GLY A 96 16.48 -6.30 -8.35
CA GLY A 96 15.52 -7.35 -8.65
C GLY A 96 14.07 -6.91 -8.52
N TRP A 97 13.17 -7.88 -8.40
CA TRP A 97 11.73 -7.63 -8.28
C TRP A 97 11.01 -8.71 -7.48
N ALA A 98 9.82 -8.36 -7.00
CA ALA A 98 8.87 -9.29 -6.41
C ALA A 98 7.47 -9.07 -7.00
N LYS A 99 6.75 -10.15 -7.26
CA LYS A 99 5.35 -10.11 -7.68
C LYS A 99 4.49 -10.70 -6.58
N ILE A 100 3.51 -9.92 -6.14
CA ILE A 100 2.56 -10.31 -5.10
C ILE A 100 1.13 -10.18 -5.61
N ILE A 101 0.23 -10.98 -5.07
CA ILE A 101 -1.22 -10.88 -5.33
C ILE A 101 -1.94 -10.78 -3.99
N PHE A 102 -2.97 -9.93 -3.88
CA PHE A 102 -3.91 -9.93 -2.76
C PHE A 102 -5.33 -9.68 -3.25
N VAL A 103 -6.31 -10.03 -2.42
CA VAL A 103 -7.73 -9.71 -2.65
C VAL A 103 -8.09 -8.51 -1.78
N ALA A 104 -8.68 -7.48 -2.36
CA ALA A 104 -9.09 -6.26 -1.67
C ALA A 104 -10.43 -6.45 -0.93
N ASP A 105 -10.47 -7.39 0.02
CA ASP A 105 -11.66 -7.81 0.77
C ASP A 105 -11.78 -7.16 2.16
N ASN A 106 -10.82 -6.31 2.52
CA ASN A 106 -10.78 -5.59 3.80
C ASN A 106 -10.90 -4.06 3.60
N PRO A 107 -12.12 -3.49 3.63
CA PRO A 107 -12.34 -2.05 3.48
C PRO A 107 -11.56 -1.22 4.50
N GLY A 108 -10.78 -0.24 4.05
CA GLY A 108 -9.84 0.47 4.92
C GLY A 108 -8.89 1.40 4.17
N ALA A 109 -8.04 2.09 4.92
CA ALA A 109 -6.86 2.78 4.42
C ALA A 109 -5.62 2.05 4.92
N TRP A 110 -4.82 1.51 4.02
CA TRP A 110 -3.73 0.59 4.34
C TRP A 110 -2.42 1.05 3.75
N PHE A 111 -1.36 1.15 4.56
CA PHE A 111 -0.05 1.45 4.01
C PHE A 111 0.57 0.23 3.33
N MET A 112 1.22 0.48 2.20
CA MET A 112 2.23 -0.40 1.63
C MET A 112 3.54 0.36 1.62
N HIS A 113 4.55 -0.15 2.33
CA HIS A 113 5.80 0.58 2.53
C HIS A 113 6.98 -0.36 2.75
N CYS A 114 8.20 0.18 2.60
CA CYS A 114 9.38 -0.52 3.07
C CYS A 114 9.41 -0.53 4.60
N HIS A 115 9.71 -1.68 5.18
CA HIS A 115 9.76 -1.90 6.63
C HIS A 115 11.13 -1.52 7.23
N ILE A 116 11.92 -0.76 6.49
CA ILE A 116 13.08 -0.05 7.00
C ILE A 116 12.61 1.37 7.33
N GLU A 117 12.54 1.67 8.63
CA GLU A 117 11.88 2.88 9.17
C GLU A 117 12.34 4.19 8.51
N TRP A 118 13.65 4.33 8.26
CA TRP A 118 14.18 5.52 7.63
C TRP A 118 13.79 5.61 6.15
N HIS A 119 13.69 4.51 5.41
CA HIS A 119 13.19 4.52 4.02
C HIS A 119 11.70 4.89 3.98
N MET A 120 10.89 4.39 4.93
CA MET A 120 9.48 4.79 5.05
C MET A 120 9.36 6.29 5.31
N SER A 121 10.14 6.81 6.27
CA SER A 121 10.14 8.23 6.64
C SER A 121 10.59 9.14 5.50
N ASP A 122 11.50 8.66 4.65
CA ASP A 122 11.96 9.35 3.43
C ASP A 122 10.94 9.26 2.27
N GLY A 123 9.76 8.67 2.50
CA GLY A 123 8.63 8.65 1.58
C GLY A 123 8.48 7.37 0.78
N LEU A 124 9.18 6.28 1.12
CA LEU A 124 9.05 4.98 0.44
C LEU A 124 7.80 4.21 0.92
N ALA A 125 6.65 4.87 0.80
CA ALA A 125 5.35 4.43 1.26
C ALA A 125 4.24 4.93 0.34
N ILE A 126 3.17 4.15 0.22
CA ILE A 126 1.92 4.53 -0.45
C ILE A 126 0.74 4.10 0.41
N ALA A 127 -0.41 4.76 0.24
CA ALA A 127 -1.66 4.35 0.89
C ALA A 127 -2.62 3.72 -0.11
N LEU A 128 -3.16 2.55 0.22
CA LEU A 128 -4.22 1.88 -0.51
C LEU A 128 -5.56 2.14 0.19
N ILE A 129 -6.48 2.81 -0.50
CA ILE A 129 -7.83 3.10 -0.02
C ILE A 129 -8.76 2.04 -0.59
N VAL A 130 -9.00 0.99 0.20
CA VAL A 130 -9.79 -0.17 -0.21
C VAL A 130 -11.26 0.07 0.13
N ALA A 131 -12.13 -0.01 -0.89
CA ALA A 131 -13.57 -0.04 -0.77
C ALA A 131 -14.18 1.01 0.19
N PRO A 132 -13.87 2.32 0.03
CA PRO A 132 -14.38 3.35 0.94
C PRO A 132 -15.91 3.45 0.92
N ASP A 133 -16.57 3.08 -0.18
CA ASP A 133 -18.02 3.00 -0.27
C ASP A 133 -18.59 1.94 0.70
N GLN A 134 -17.90 0.82 0.89
CA GLN A 134 -18.29 -0.23 1.84
C GLN A 134 -18.14 0.26 3.29
N LEU A 135 -17.07 0.99 3.61
CA LEU A 135 -16.90 1.62 4.93
C LEU A 135 -18.06 2.56 5.25
N LEU A 136 -18.45 3.41 4.28
CA LEU A 136 -19.55 4.36 4.45
C LEU A 136 -20.90 3.65 4.58
N LYS A 137 -21.16 2.62 3.76
CA LYS A 137 -22.39 1.80 3.84
C LYS A 137 -22.54 1.10 5.18
N ASN A 138 -21.44 0.63 5.76
CA ASN A 138 -21.42 -0.06 7.05
C ASN A 138 -21.46 0.91 8.25
N GLY A 139 -21.57 2.22 8.01
CA GLY A 139 -21.65 3.22 9.08
C GLY A 139 -20.36 3.36 9.87
N PHE A 140 -19.21 3.09 9.26
CA PHE A 140 -17.92 3.28 9.91
C PHE A 140 -17.77 4.74 10.35
N THR A 141 -17.43 4.95 11.62
CA THR A 141 -17.11 6.25 12.17
C THR A 141 -15.84 6.15 13.01
N ILE A 142 -15.01 7.19 12.95
CA ILE A 142 -13.82 7.27 13.79
C ILE A 142 -14.28 7.37 15.25
N SER A 143 -13.72 6.54 16.12
CA SER A 143 -14.07 6.55 17.54
C SER A 143 -13.82 7.92 18.18
N GLN A 144 -14.56 8.25 19.24
CA GLN A 144 -14.35 9.51 19.96
C GLN A 144 -12.91 9.66 20.49
N SER A 145 -12.25 8.54 20.85
CA SER A 145 -10.84 8.56 21.25
C SER A 145 -9.93 8.92 20.07
N GLY A 146 -10.18 8.37 18.88
CA GLY A 146 -9.43 8.71 17.67
C GLY A 146 -9.58 10.19 17.30
N GLN A 147 -10.81 10.72 17.37
CA GLN A 147 -11.07 12.14 17.14
C GLN A 147 -10.28 13.04 18.12
N LYS A 148 -10.28 12.69 19.41
CA LYS A 148 -9.52 13.42 20.44
C LYS A 148 -8.01 13.40 20.21
N GLN A 149 -7.46 12.31 19.68
CA GLN A 149 -6.03 12.24 19.32
C GLN A 149 -5.70 13.25 18.21
N CYS A 150 -6.55 13.38 17.20
CA CYS A 150 -6.38 14.39 16.15
C CYS A 150 -6.44 15.82 16.71
N GLU A 151 -7.41 16.12 17.58
CA GLU A 151 -7.54 17.43 18.24
C GLU A 151 -6.31 17.76 19.09
N ALA A 152 -5.78 16.79 19.84
CA ALA A 152 -4.58 16.97 20.66
C ALA A 152 -3.36 17.33 19.81
N LEU A 153 -3.16 16.64 18.68
CA LEU A 153 -2.06 16.93 17.75
C LEU A 153 -2.15 18.34 17.15
N GLN A 154 -3.35 18.79 16.78
CA GLN A 154 -3.55 20.16 16.30
C GLN A 154 -3.18 21.19 17.37
N ARG A 155 -3.47 20.89 18.64
CA ARG A 155 -3.09 21.76 19.76
C ARG A 155 -1.57 21.84 19.88
N PHE A 156 -0.84 20.72 19.82
CA PHE A 156 0.62 20.73 19.82
C PHE A 156 1.19 21.62 18.72
N ASN A 157 0.65 21.55 17.50
CA ASN A 157 1.16 22.37 16.39
C ASN A 157 0.91 23.88 16.57
N THR A 158 -0.06 24.26 17.40
CA THR A 158 -0.34 25.67 17.75
C THR A 158 0.37 26.17 19.00
N THR A 159 0.86 25.27 19.86
CA THR A 159 1.57 25.61 21.11
C THR A 159 3.04 25.22 21.12
N TYR A 160 3.55 24.57 20.06
CA TYR A 160 4.96 24.25 19.92
C TYR A 160 5.76 25.53 19.65
N ASP A 161 6.37 26.04 20.71
CA ASP A 161 7.43 27.04 20.64
C ASP A 161 8.79 26.31 20.62
N PRO A 162 9.55 26.33 19.51
CA PRO A 162 10.86 25.68 19.43
C PRO A 162 11.89 26.26 20.41
N ALA A 163 11.60 27.38 21.10
CA ALA A 163 12.46 27.96 22.13
C ALA A 163 12.30 27.34 23.53
N ILE A 164 11.32 26.46 23.76
CA ILE A 164 11.10 25.84 25.08
C ILE A 164 11.60 24.38 25.04
N PRO A 165 12.61 23.99 25.85
CA PRO A 165 13.11 22.63 25.85
C PRO A 165 12.05 21.69 26.38
N SER A 166 11.88 20.53 25.73
CA SER A 166 11.04 19.45 26.24
C SER A 166 11.60 18.96 27.58
N SER A 167 10.79 19.09 28.63
CA SER A 167 11.07 18.62 29.99
C SER A 167 11.22 17.11 30.07
#